data_AF-X1GU09-F1
#
_entry.id   AF-X1GU09-F1
#
_cell.length_a   1.000
_cell.length_b   1.000
_cell.length_c   1.000
_cell.angle_alpha   90.00
_cell.angle_beta   90.00
_cell.angle_gamma   90.00
#
_symmetry.space_group_name_H-M   'P 1'
#
loop_
_entity.id
_entity.type
_entity.pdbx_description
1 polymer ?
#
loop_
_entity_poly.entity_id
_entity_poly.type
_entity_poly.pdbx_seq_one_letter_code
_entity_poly.pdbx_strand_id
1 'polypeptide(L)'
;MYDYLISEENKKFREEVREFVKNAVPPSLLKQMDKDEIQYPSEWMEALAKQNLIGIRFPKKYGGRGLNWESEIIAQEEVGVLGSSLTCLFSLPSICGEALNKFGTEDQKLNYLKPMCEGKKFTA
;
A
#
# COMPACT_ATOMS: atom_id res chain seq x y z
N MET A 1 -4.05 12.79 11.42
CA MET A 1 -3.28 12.58 12.66
C MET A 1 -2.62 13.89 13.08
N TYR A 2 -2.59 14.22 14.37
CA TYR A 2 -2.02 15.51 14.82
C TYR A 2 -0.49 15.54 14.67
N ASP A 3 0.06 16.65 14.19
CA ASP A 3 1.51 16.78 13.91
C ASP A 3 2.41 16.57 15.13
N TYR A 4 1.93 16.87 16.34
CA TYR A 4 2.70 16.67 17.57
C TYR A 4 2.78 15.20 18.00
N LEU A 5 1.96 14.32 17.43
CA LEU A 5 1.98 12.87 17.68
C LEU A 5 2.90 12.11 16.72
N ILE A 6 3.44 12.77 15.70
CA ILE A 6 4.18 12.14 14.60
C ILE A 6 5.66 12.53 14.70
N SER A 7 6.55 11.54 14.59
CA SER A 7 7.99 11.79 14.49
C SER A 7 8.37 12.55 13.21
N GLU A 8 9.51 13.25 13.20
CA GLU A 8 9.97 13.94 11.99
C GLU A 8 10.20 13.00 10.79
N GLU A 9 10.62 11.76 11.05
CA GLU A 9 10.74 10.72 10.01
C GLU A 9 9.38 10.37 9.42
N ASN A 10 8.38 10.16 10.27
CA ASN A 10 7.02 9.87 9.84
C ASN A 10 6.34 11.06 9.16
N LYS A 11 6.67 12.31 9.51
CA LYS A 11 6.21 13.50 8.78
C LYS A 11 6.75 13.54 7.36
N LYS A 12 8.03 13.20 7.16
CA LYS A 12 8.62 13.07 5.82
C LYS A 12 7.96 11.96 5.02
N PHE A 13 7.76 10.81 5.65
CA PHE A 13 7.07 9.68 5.02
C PHE A 13 5.62 10.03 4.66
N ARG A 14 4.90 10.76 5.52
CA ARG A 14 3.56 11.28 5.21
C ARG A 14 3.57 12.15 3.95
N GLU A 15 4.52 13.08 3.83
CA GLU A 15 4.59 13.94 2.64
C GLU A 15 4.93 13.15 1.38
N GLU A 16 5.81 12.14 1.49
CA GLU A 16 6.10 11.20 0.39
C GLU A 16 4.83 10.50 -0.12
N VAL A 17 4.04 9.91 0.79
CA VAL A 17 2.78 9.24 0.41
C VAL A 17 1.74 10.23 -0.11
N ARG A 18 1.68 11.44 0.46
CA ARG A 18 0.78 12.50 0.01
C ARG A 18 1.09 12.95 -1.41
N GLU A 19 2.36 13.15 -1.74
CA GLU A 19 2.79 13.48 -3.09
C GLU A 19 2.47 12.35 -4.08
N PHE A 20 2.67 11.10 -3.68
CA PHE A 20 2.24 9.95 -4.47
C PHE A 20 0.73 10.00 -4.75
N VAL A 21 -0.10 10.15 -3.71
CA VAL A 21 -1.57 10.17 -3.84
C VAL A 21 -2.03 11.30 -4.76
N LYS A 22 -1.44 12.50 -4.62
CA LYS A 22 -1.79 13.66 -5.47
C LYS A 22 -1.45 13.46 -6.94
N ASN A 23 -0.31 12.82 -7.24
CA ASN A 23 0.25 12.77 -8.59
C ASN A 23 -0.07 11.47 -9.33
N ALA A 24 -0.18 10.35 -8.62
CA ALA A 24 -0.31 9.01 -9.22
C ALA A 24 -1.77 8.57 -9.38
N VAL A 25 -2.74 9.27 -8.76
CA VAL A 25 -4.15 8.90 -8.81
C VAL A 25 -4.95 9.96 -9.57
N PRO A 26 -5.23 9.75 -10.87
CA PRO A 26 -6.01 10.70 -11.63
C PRO A 26 -7.49 10.63 -11.18
N PRO A 27 -8.21 11.77 -11.11
CA PRO A 27 -9.64 11.78 -10.78
C PRO A 27 -10.51 10.94 -11.73
N SER A 28 -10.02 10.64 -12.95
CA SER A 28 -10.69 9.76 -13.89
C SER A 28 -10.76 8.32 -13.38
N LEU A 29 -9.72 7.81 -12.70
CA LEU A 29 -9.70 6.46 -12.16
C LEU A 29 -10.89 6.24 -11.20
N LEU A 30 -11.07 7.18 -10.27
CA LEU A 30 -12.17 7.12 -9.29
C LEU A 30 -13.53 7.13 -9.98
N LYS A 31 -13.74 8.01 -10.96
CA LYS A 31 -14.99 8.10 -11.71
C LYS A 31 -15.29 6.84 -12.54
N GLN A 32 -14.25 6.18 -13.06
CA GLN A 32 -14.38 4.94 -13.81
C GLN A 32 -14.67 3.75 -12.88
N MET A 33 -14.07 3.73 -11.69
CA MET A 33 -14.39 2.76 -10.65
C MET A 33 -15.85 2.89 -10.16
N ASP A 34 -16.33 4.10 -9.91
CA ASP A 34 -17.71 4.35 -9.49
C ASP A 34 -18.76 3.93 -10.53
N LYS A 35 -18.37 3.86 -11.81
CA LYS A 35 -19.22 3.42 -12.93
C LYS A 35 -19.06 1.94 -13.30
N ASP A 36 -18.26 1.20 -12.53
CA ASP A 36 -17.88 -0.18 -12.83
C ASP A 36 -17.14 -0.37 -14.18
N GLU A 37 -16.63 0.71 -14.79
CA GLU A 37 -15.80 0.66 -16.00
C GLU A 37 -14.41 0.07 -15.67
N ILE A 38 -13.91 0.31 -14.45
CA ILE A 38 -12.70 -0.30 -13.89
C ILE A 38 -13.06 -0.99 -12.57
N GLN A 39 -13.05 -2.32 -12.57
CA GLN A 39 -13.30 -3.10 -11.34
C GLN A 39 -12.04 -3.30 -10.50
N TYR A 40 -10.88 -3.39 -11.16
CA TYR A 40 -9.60 -3.55 -10.49
C TYR A 40 -8.58 -2.54 -11.02
N PRO A 41 -8.07 -1.62 -10.18
CA PRO A 41 -7.18 -0.55 -10.62
C PRO A 41 -5.72 -1.04 -10.71
N SER A 42 -5.42 -1.92 -11.66
CA SER A 42 -4.07 -2.53 -11.82
C SER A 42 -2.96 -1.50 -11.95
N GLU A 43 -3.17 -0.44 -12.74
CA GLU A 43 -2.17 0.61 -12.97
C GLU A 43 -1.79 1.34 -11.67
N TRP A 44 -2.77 1.54 -10.77
CA TRP A 44 -2.54 2.13 -9.47
C TRP A 44 -1.74 1.21 -8.55
N MET A 45 -2.04 -0.09 -8.57
CA MET A 45 -1.27 -1.10 -7.83
C MET A 45 0.18 -1.19 -8.33
N GLU A 46 0.40 -1.11 -9.64
CA GLU A 46 1.75 -1.04 -10.22
C GLU A 46 2.48 0.24 -9.81
N ALA A 47 1.78 1.38 -9.76
CA ALA A 47 2.36 2.65 -9.30
C ALA A 47 2.80 2.57 -7.83
N LEU A 48 1.97 1.98 -6.96
CA LEU A 48 2.32 1.72 -5.55
C LEU A 48 3.56 0.80 -5.43
N ALA A 49 3.59 -0.28 -6.21
CA ALA A 49 4.70 -1.23 -6.21
C ALA A 49 6.02 -0.57 -6.62
N LYS A 50 6.01 0.29 -7.65
CA LYS A 50 7.19 1.04 -8.11
C LYS A 50 7.77 1.97 -7.04
N GLN A 51 6.94 2.45 -6.12
CA GLN A 51 7.35 3.29 -4.99
C GLN A 51 7.61 2.49 -3.70
N ASN A 52 7.56 1.16 -3.76
CA ASN A 52 7.65 0.27 -2.59
C ASN A 52 6.64 0.63 -1.49
N LEU A 53 5.45 1.08 -1.87
CA LEU A 53 4.36 1.43 -0.94
C LEU A 53 3.44 0.24 -0.61
N ILE A 54 3.62 -0.91 -1.27
CA ILE A 54 2.87 -2.12 -0.95
C ILE A 54 3.56 -2.85 0.20
N GLY A 55 2.80 -3.18 1.25
CA GLY A 55 3.31 -3.99 2.36
C GLY A 55 4.51 -3.33 3.05
N ILE A 56 4.44 -2.02 3.29
CA ILE A 56 5.58 -1.21 3.76
C ILE A 56 6.22 -1.73 5.06
N ARG A 57 5.45 -2.43 5.90
CA ARG A 57 5.94 -3.05 7.14
C ARG A 57 6.74 -4.32 6.91
N PHE A 58 6.59 -4.98 5.77
CA PHE A 58 7.25 -6.26 5.52
C PHE A 58 8.77 -6.09 5.33
N PRO A 59 9.56 -7.13 5.67
CA PRO A 59 11.01 -7.09 5.50
C PRO A 59 11.44 -6.75 4.07
N LYS A 60 12.54 -5.99 3.97
CA LYS A 60 13.15 -5.61 2.67
C LYS A 60 13.46 -6.81 1.77
N LYS A 61 13.80 -7.98 2.34
CA LYS A 61 14.03 -9.22 1.57
C LYS A 61 12.82 -9.70 0.76
N TYR A 62 11.62 -9.27 1.13
CA TYR A 62 10.38 -9.57 0.43
C TYR A 62 9.80 -8.36 -0.32
N GLY A 63 10.55 -7.26 -0.46
CA GLY A 63 10.12 -6.08 -1.23
C GLY A 63 9.36 -5.01 -0.44
N GLY A 64 9.12 -5.21 0.86
CA GLY A 64 8.61 -4.17 1.75
C GLY A 64 9.71 -3.19 2.19
N ARG A 65 9.38 -2.23 3.06
CA ARG A 65 10.31 -1.21 3.57
C ARG A 65 10.84 -1.49 4.97
N GLY A 66 10.23 -2.44 5.69
CA GLY A 66 10.53 -2.73 7.10
C GLY A 66 10.10 -1.63 8.06
N LEU A 67 9.07 -0.85 7.69
CA LEU A 67 8.51 0.21 8.52
C LEU A 67 7.58 -0.36 9.62
N ASN A 68 7.05 0.51 10.47
CA ASN A 68 6.21 0.12 11.60
C ASN A 68 4.72 0.43 11.36
N TRP A 69 3.89 0.13 12.35
CA TRP A 69 2.46 0.40 12.31
C TRP A 69 2.11 1.89 12.21
N GLU A 70 2.91 2.77 12.80
CA GLU A 70 2.67 4.22 12.69
C GLU A 70 2.77 4.66 11.22
N SER A 71 3.80 4.20 10.50
CA SER A 71 3.93 4.44 9.07
C SER A 71 2.76 3.84 8.27
N GLU A 72 2.31 2.62 8.60
CA GLU A 72 1.14 2.00 7.94
C GLU A 72 -0.11 2.86 8.06
N ILE A 73 -0.42 3.33 9.27
CA ILE A 73 -1.61 4.16 9.50
C ILE A 73 -1.48 5.52 8.82
N ILE A 74 -0.29 6.11 8.81
CA ILE A 74 -0.01 7.36 8.08
C ILE A 74 -0.24 7.18 6.58
N ALA A 75 0.28 6.11 5.98
CA ALA A 75 0.06 5.83 4.57
C ALA A 75 -1.43 5.59 4.27
N GLN A 76 -2.13 4.84 5.13
CA GLN A 76 -3.56 4.63 5.00
C GLN A 76 -4.38 5.92 5.12
N GLU A 77 -3.99 6.85 6.00
CA GLU A 77 -4.66 8.15 6.12
C GLU A 77 -4.54 8.96 4.82
N GLU A 78 -3.34 9.02 4.24
CA GLU A 78 -3.11 9.76 2.99
C GLU A 78 -3.79 9.08 1.80
N VAL A 79 -3.80 7.74 1.72
CA VAL A 79 -4.59 7.01 0.69
C VAL A 79 -6.10 7.14 0.95
N GLY A 80 -6.50 7.33 2.20
CA GLY A 80 -7.87 7.53 2.68
C GLY A 80 -8.64 8.61 1.93
N VAL A 81 -7.95 9.67 1.49
CA VAL A 81 -8.55 10.80 0.78
C VAL A 81 -9.14 10.42 -0.58
N LEU A 82 -8.78 9.26 -1.12
CA LEU A 82 -9.25 8.77 -2.42
C LEU A 82 -10.56 7.99 -2.34
N GLY A 83 -11.05 7.69 -1.14
CA GLY A 83 -12.26 6.91 -0.90
C GLY A 83 -12.00 5.47 -0.48
N SER A 84 -13.04 4.85 0.10
CA SER A 84 -12.94 3.57 0.81
C SER A 84 -12.47 2.40 -0.06
N SER A 85 -12.83 2.37 -1.34
CA SER A 85 -12.45 1.28 -2.25
C SER A 85 -10.94 1.14 -2.40
N LEU A 86 -10.24 2.26 -2.65
CA LEU A 86 -8.78 2.24 -2.78
C LEU A 86 -8.11 2.05 -1.43
N THR A 87 -8.59 2.69 -0.35
CA THR A 87 -8.02 2.49 0.99
C THR A 87 -8.11 1.03 1.44
N CYS A 88 -9.25 0.38 1.18
CA CYS A 88 -9.43 -1.04 1.45
C CYS A 88 -8.44 -1.88 0.66
N LEU A 89 -8.33 -1.66 -0.65
CA LEU A 89 -7.38 -2.38 -1.50
C LEU A 89 -5.92 -2.18 -1.06
N PHE A 90 -5.52 -0.96 -0.66
CA PHE A 90 -4.19 -0.67 -0.12
C PHE A 90 -3.90 -1.43 1.18
N SER A 91 -4.92 -1.66 2.02
CA SER A 91 -4.78 -2.36 3.29
C SER A 91 -4.68 -3.89 3.17
N LEU A 92 -5.19 -4.49 2.08
CA LEU A 92 -5.25 -5.94 1.90
C LEU A 92 -3.89 -6.65 1.98
N PRO A 93 -2.81 -6.13 1.37
CA PRO A 93 -1.46 -6.68 1.56
C PRO A 93 -1.05 -6.77 3.02
N SER A 94 -1.39 -5.76 3.85
CA SER A 94 -1.12 -5.77 5.28
C SER A 94 -1.97 -6.76 6.08
N ILE A 95 -3.13 -7.18 5.57
CA ILE A 95 -4.00 -8.17 6.21
C ILE A 95 -3.57 -9.58 5.79
N CYS A 96 -3.61 -9.88 4.49
CA CYS A 96 -3.32 -11.20 3.95
C CYS A 96 -1.82 -11.51 3.99
N GLY A 97 -0.98 -10.53 3.66
CA GLY A 97 0.47 -10.67 3.66
C GLY A 97 1.05 -10.82 5.07
N GLU A 98 0.39 -10.31 6.11
CA GLU A 98 0.85 -10.49 7.50
C GLU A 98 0.78 -11.96 7.92
N ALA A 99 -0.26 -12.68 7.51
CA ALA A 99 -0.37 -14.11 7.76
C ALA A 99 0.80 -14.88 7.12
N LEU A 100 1.15 -14.55 5.86
CA LEU A 100 2.29 -15.13 5.17
C LEU A 100 3.63 -14.74 5.82
N ASN A 101 3.79 -13.46 6.19
CA ASN A 101 5.01 -12.94 6.79
C ASN A 101 5.30 -13.60 8.14
N LYS A 102 4.26 -13.77 8.96
CA LYS A 102 4.37 -14.28 10.32
C LYS A 102 4.39 -15.80 10.40
N PHE A 103 3.55 -16.48 9.61
CA PHE A 103 3.34 -17.93 9.73
C PHE A 103 3.75 -18.74 8.50
N GLY A 104 4.05 -18.07 7.38
CA GLY A 104 4.49 -18.75 6.17
C GLY A 104 5.89 -19.36 6.32
N THR A 105 6.13 -20.42 5.56
CA THR A 105 7.47 -20.92 5.25
C THR A 105 8.22 -19.91 4.36
N GLU A 106 9.55 -20.00 4.29
CA GLU A 106 10.32 -19.13 3.40
C GLU A 106 9.90 -19.31 1.93
N ASP A 107 9.60 -20.54 1.49
CA ASP A 107 9.09 -20.80 0.14
C ASP A 107 7.75 -20.13 -0.12
N GLN A 108 6.82 -20.13 0.84
CA GLN A 108 5.56 -19.40 0.71
C GLN A 108 5.79 -17.88 0.64
N LYS A 109 6.71 -17.34 1.45
CA LYS A 109 7.01 -15.90 1.40
C LYS A 109 7.65 -15.51 0.07
N LEU A 110 8.56 -16.32 -0.47
CA LEU A 110 9.18 -16.05 -1.77
C LEU A 110 8.19 -16.18 -2.93
N ASN A 111 7.24 -17.12 -2.87
CA ASN A 111 6.29 -17.37 -3.95
C ASN A 111 5.02 -16.50 -3.88
N TYR A 112 4.67 -15.95 -2.72
CA TYR A 112 3.43 -15.19 -2.53
C TYR A 112 3.66 -13.80 -1.96
N LEU A 113 4.37 -13.68 -0.83
CA LEU A 113 4.56 -12.38 -0.17
C LEU A 113 5.43 -11.42 -1.01
N LYS A 114 6.54 -11.92 -1.56
CA LYS A 114 7.45 -11.10 -2.37
C LYS A 114 6.78 -10.62 -3.68
N PRO A 115 6.16 -11.49 -4.50
CA PRO A 115 5.43 -11.05 -5.68
C PRO A 115 4.27 -10.09 -5.36
N MET A 116 3.65 -10.23 -4.18
CA MET A 116 2.62 -9.29 -3.71
C MET A 116 3.19 -7.89 -3.48
N CYS A 117 4.31 -7.76 -2.76
CA CYS A 117 4.97 -6.46 -2.54
C CYS A 117 5.47 -5.83 -3.85
N GLU A 118 5.84 -6.66 -4.83
CA GLU A 118 6.26 -6.23 -6.16
C GLU A 118 5.09 -5.90 -7.10
N GLY A 119 3.83 -6.01 -6.65
CA GLY A 119 2.64 -5.76 -7.48
C GLY A 119 2.41 -6.79 -8.59
N LYS A 120 3.10 -7.94 -8.56
CA LYS A 120 2.99 -9.02 -9.56
C LYS A 120 1.92 -10.05 -9.23
N LYS A 121 1.51 -10.11 -7.96
CA LYS A 121 0.37 -10.91 -7.49
C LYS A 121 -0.55 -10.04 -6.66
N PHE A 122 -1.83 -10.10 -6.98
CA PHE A 122 -2.83 -9.32 -6.28
C PHE A 122 -3.39 -10.09 -5.07
N THR A 123 -3.74 -9.33 -4.04
CA THR A 123 -4.59 -9.81 -2.95
C THR A 123 -5.98 -9.24 -3.21
N ALA A 124 -6.98 -10.11 -3.22
CA ALA A 124 -8.37 -9.79 -3.47
C ALA A 124 -9.22 -10.46 -2.39
#